data_AF-A0A545ANH2-F1
#
_entry.id   AF-A0A545ANH2-F1
#
_cell.length_a   1.000
_cell.length_b   1.000
_cell.length_c   1.000
_cell.angle_alpha   90.00
_cell.angle_beta   90.00
_cell.angle_gamma   90.00
#
_symmetry.space_group_name_H-M   'P 1'
#
loop_
_entity.id
_entity.type
_entity.pdbx_description
1 polymer ?
#
loop_
_entity_poly.entity_id
_entity_poly.type
_entity_poly.pdbx_seq_one_letter_code
_entity_poly.pdbx_strand_id
1 'polypeptide(L)'
;MPADVDAPDTAAYGLTFRQLAILAVAALLAYTGWSALRAVLPVPLLAAGCGVVAVVAVVLALGRRDGLPMDQWLRAAIRHGRAPHALSTLEQAQPAPPWVQTLPRPRIPLPAPLRLPATAIDADGQIHLTAGLDAAIVAATTVNLALRTPDEQTALIEGWGRWLNSLAAPAQVVVTAQPVDLRSHARHLEDTADRLDDPVLADACADHAAFLHELADRRDPLRRQVLLVTPAPTSAGVSRVPRNRRSSRPSRSTTAPGAHDRVPGTRAARRRAEDTARALSGLGVTARVLDGDAATEALAASADPYRPPRARGIAAPDALTTGPPMRRTRSR
;
A
#
# COMPACT_ATOMS: atom_id res chain seq x y z
N MET A 1 24.69 14.34 13.69
CA MET A 1 24.07 13.26 14.50
C MET A 1 22.87 12.74 13.75
N PRO A 2 22.74 11.45 13.44
CA PRO A 2 21.43 10.93 13.05
C PRO A 2 20.63 10.79 14.35
N ALA A 3 19.81 11.80 14.64
CA ALA A 3 18.72 11.62 15.58
C ALA A 3 17.77 10.61 14.94
N ASP A 4 17.60 9.46 15.59
CA ASP A 4 16.58 8.49 15.23
C ASP A 4 15.22 9.19 15.39
N VAL A 5 14.64 9.62 14.25
CA VAL A 5 13.40 10.40 14.20
C VAL A 5 12.20 9.56 14.69
N ASP A 6 12.38 8.23 14.77
CA ASP A 6 11.39 7.28 15.28
C ASP A 6 11.66 6.86 16.75
N ALA A 7 12.63 7.49 17.44
CA ALA A 7 12.87 7.21 18.86
C ALA A 7 11.61 7.58 19.67
N PRO A 8 10.91 6.60 20.28
CA PRO A 8 9.67 6.88 20.97
C PRO A 8 9.94 7.69 22.24
N ASP A 9 9.12 8.72 22.48
CA ASP A 9 9.21 9.55 23.67
C ASP A 9 9.18 8.69 24.95
N THR A 10 10.27 8.78 25.69
CA THR A 10 10.48 8.06 26.94
C THR A 10 9.90 8.88 28.08
N ALA A 11 8.98 8.29 28.85
CA ALA A 11 8.28 8.99 29.92
C ALA A 11 9.00 8.84 31.27
N ALA A 12 9.36 7.61 31.65
CA ALA A 12 10.06 7.33 32.91
C ALA A 12 10.88 6.04 32.82
N TYR A 13 12.05 6.02 33.47
CA TYR A 13 12.92 4.83 33.57
C TYR A 13 13.34 4.17 32.23
N GLY A 14 13.45 4.94 31.14
CA GLY A 14 13.75 4.36 29.83
C GLY A 14 12.55 3.68 29.15
N LEU A 15 11.35 3.76 29.75
CA LEU A 15 10.11 3.20 29.20
C LEU A 15 9.24 4.28 28.56
N THR A 16 8.62 3.91 27.45
CA THR A 16 7.60 4.72 26.78
C THR A 16 6.30 4.77 27.59
N PHE A 17 5.50 5.82 27.41
CA PHE A 17 4.18 5.91 28.04
C PHE A 17 3.29 4.68 27.71
N ARG A 18 3.42 4.16 26.48
CA ARG A 18 2.75 2.93 26.03
C ARG A 18 3.14 1.71 26.88
N GLN A 19 4.43 1.52 27.14
CA GLN A 19 4.93 0.41 27.95
C GLN A 19 4.44 0.48 29.40
N LEU A 20 4.49 1.68 29.98
CA LEU A 20 3.97 1.91 31.32
C LEU A 20 2.47 1.63 31.42
N ALA A 21 1.69 2.04 30.41
CA ALA A 21 0.26 1.76 30.37
C ALA A 21 -0.04 0.24 30.31
N ILE A 22 0.70 -0.53 29.50
CA ILE A 22 0.54 -1.99 29.41
C ILE A 22 0.85 -2.64 30.77
N LEU A 23 1.96 -2.27 31.40
CA LEU A 23 2.36 -2.80 32.71
C LEU A 23 1.37 -2.42 33.81
N ALA A 24 0.87 -1.18 33.82
CA ALA A 24 -0.10 -0.70 34.80
C ALA A 24 -1.43 -1.45 34.69
N VAL A 25 -1.94 -1.66 33.47
CA VAL A 25 -3.17 -2.44 33.24
C VAL A 25 -2.98 -3.90 33.67
N ALA A 26 -1.84 -4.51 33.35
CA ALA A 26 -1.54 -5.88 33.77
C ALA A 26 -1.44 -6.00 35.30
N ALA A 27 -0.79 -5.06 35.97
CA ALA A 27 -0.71 -5.01 37.44
C ALA A 27 -2.10 -4.86 38.08
N LEU A 28 -2.97 -4.02 37.51
CA LEU A 28 -4.35 -3.86 37.97
C LEU A 28 -5.17 -5.14 37.80
N LEU A 29 -5.05 -5.82 36.66
CA LEU A 29 -5.73 -7.11 36.41
C LEU A 29 -5.21 -8.20 37.35
N ALA A 30 -3.89 -8.27 37.58
CA ALA A 30 -3.31 -9.23 38.51
C ALA A 30 -3.77 -8.96 39.96
N TYR A 31 -3.83 -7.70 40.38
CA TYR A 31 -4.30 -7.32 41.72
C TYR A 31 -5.80 -7.57 41.94
N THR A 32 -6.62 -7.25 40.95
CA THR A 32 -8.07 -7.52 41.01
C THR A 32 -8.36 -9.03 41.02
N GLY A 33 -7.65 -9.80 40.18
CA GLY A 33 -7.72 -11.27 40.20
C GLY A 33 -7.26 -11.87 41.53
N TRP A 34 -6.11 -11.44 42.04
CA TRP A 34 -5.61 -11.87 43.35
C TRP A 34 -6.59 -11.56 44.47
N SER A 35 -7.10 -10.32 44.51
CA SER A 35 -7.99 -9.89 45.58
C SER A 35 -9.33 -10.62 45.57
N ALA A 36 -9.89 -10.92 44.40
CA ALA A 36 -11.14 -11.66 44.28
C ALA A 36 -10.99 -13.16 44.56
N LEU A 37 -9.89 -13.79 44.13
CA LEU A 37 -9.75 -15.25 44.16
C LEU A 37 -9.00 -15.77 45.39
N ARG A 38 -8.29 -14.92 46.16
CA ARG A 38 -7.53 -15.33 47.36
C ARG A 38 -8.36 -16.02 48.44
N ALA A 39 -9.67 -15.81 48.45
CA ALA A 39 -10.57 -16.44 49.42
C ALA A 39 -10.97 -17.87 49.04
N VAL A 40 -10.78 -18.27 47.77
CA VAL A 40 -11.29 -19.53 47.22
C VAL A 40 -10.16 -20.45 46.73
N LEU A 41 -9.04 -19.89 46.27
CA LEU A 41 -7.92 -20.65 45.71
C LEU A 41 -6.69 -20.65 46.62
N PRO A 42 -5.92 -21.76 46.66
CA PRO A 42 -4.67 -21.81 47.39
C PRO A 42 -3.65 -20.84 46.78
N VAL A 43 -2.94 -20.13 47.66
CA VAL A 43 -1.93 -19.11 47.35
C VAL A 43 -0.94 -19.51 46.25
N PRO A 44 -0.37 -20.73 46.19
CA PRO A 44 0.59 -21.08 45.13
C PRO A 44 0.00 -21.02 43.72
N LEU A 45 -1.27 -21.41 43.53
CA LEU A 45 -1.92 -21.36 42.21
C LEU A 45 -2.15 -19.92 41.75
N LEU A 46 -2.53 -19.04 42.68
CA LEU A 46 -2.70 -17.62 42.38
C LEU A 46 -1.37 -16.93 42.06
N ALA A 47 -0.32 -17.25 42.82
CA ALA A 47 1.01 -16.70 42.59
C ALA A 47 1.55 -17.13 41.22
N ALA A 48 1.36 -18.39 40.83
CA ALA A 48 1.70 -18.88 39.50
C ALA A 48 0.92 -18.14 38.40
N GLY A 49 -0.40 -17.96 38.56
CA GLY A 49 -1.22 -17.20 37.62
C GLY A 49 -0.79 -15.75 37.46
N CYS A 50 -0.56 -15.03 38.56
CA CYS A 50 -0.04 -13.66 38.53
C CYS A 50 1.36 -13.59 37.89
N GLY A 51 2.21 -14.58 38.14
CA GLY A 51 3.52 -14.70 37.51
C GLY A 51 3.42 -14.83 35.98
N VAL A 52 2.51 -15.68 35.48
CA VAL A 52 2.26 -15.82 34.03
C VAL A 52 1.77 -14.50 33.44
N VAL A 53 0.82 -13.80 34.09
CA VAL A 53 0.34 -12.49 33.63
C VAL A 53 1.46 -11.46 33.59
N ALA A 54 2.33 -11.43 34.60
CA ALA A 54 3.48 -10.53 34.65
C ALA A 54 4.47 -10.81 33.51
N VAL A 55 4.81 -12.08 33.26
CA VAL A 55 5.68 -12.49 32.15
C VAL A 55 5.08 -12.06 30.81
N VAL A 56 3.80 -12.34 30.58
CA VAL A 56 3.10 -11.93 29.34
C VAL A 56 3.11 -10.42 29.17
N ALA A 57 2.86 -9.66 30.24
CA ALA A 57 2.88 -8.19 30.20
C ALA A 57 4.27 -7.63 29.87
N VAL A 58 5.32 -8.22 30.45
CA VAL A 58 6.73 -7.87 30.15
C VAL A 58 7.04 -8.17 28.69
N VAL A 59 6.67 -9.35 28.18
CA VAL A 59 6.87 -9.72 26.78
C VAL A 59 6.08 -8.80 25.84
N LEU A 60 4.87 -8.38 26.21
CA LEU A 60 4.08 -7.44 25.40
C LEU A 60 4.64 -6.02 25.41
N ALA A 61 5.16 -5.56 26.55
CA ALA A 61 5.72 -4.21 26.68
C ALA A 61 7.11 -4.08 26.03
N LEU A 62 7.99 -5.07 26.23
CA LEU A 62 9.39 -5.02 25.80
C LEU A 62 9.68 -5.82 24.53
N GLY A 63 8.81 -6.78 24.18
CA GLY A 63 9.00 -7.64 23.02
C GLY A 63 8.85 -6.88 21.70
N ARG A 64 9.73 -7.20 20.75
CA ARG A 64 9.64 -6.79 19.36
C ARG A 64 9.76 -8.00 18.46
N ARG A 65 9.02 -8.01 17.37
CA ARG A 65 9.09 -9.02 16.32
C ARG A 65 9.02 -8.33 14.98
N ASP A 66 9.98 -8.60 14.11
CA ASP A 66 10.05 -8.04 12.75
C ASP A 66 9.98 -6.50 12.73
N GLY A 67 10.60 -5.86 13.74
CA GLY A 67 10.60 -4.40 13.91
C GLY A 67 9.33 -3.83 14.55
N LEU A 68 8.24 -4.59 14.64
CA LEU A 68 6.99 -4.17 15.28
C LEU A 68 6.98 -4.49 16.79
N PRO A 69 6.37 -3.64 17.63
CA PRO A 69 6.17 -3.97 19.03
C PRO A 69 5.12 -5.08 19.18
N MET A 70 5.29 -5.95 20.18
CA MET A 70 4.52 -7.17 20.34
C MET A 70 3.00 -6.94 20.49
N ASP A 71 2.59 -5.80 21.06
CA ASP A 71 1.18 -5.42 21.19
C ASP A 71 0.52 -5.15 19.82
N GLN A 72 1.25 -4.52 18.89
CA GLN A 72 0.76 -4.28 17.53
C GLN A 72 0.72 -5.58 16.74
N TRP A 73 1.75 -6.42 16.90
CA TRP A 73 1.79 -7.73 16.29
C TRP A 73 0.62 -8.60 16.76
N LEU A 74 0.35 -8.64 18.08
CA LEU A 74 -0.78 -9.39 18.64
C LEU A 74 -2.12 -8.85 18.15
N ARG A 75 -2.29 -7.52 18.07
CA ARG A 75 -3.50 -6.91 17.51
C ARG A 75 -3.69 -7.26 16.03
N ALA A 76 -2.61 -7.24 15.25
CA ALA A 76 -2.63 -7.66 13.85
C ALA A 76 -2.99 -9.15 13.74
N ALA A 77 -2.43 -10.02 14.58
CA ALA A 77 -2.74 -11.45 14.62
C ALA A 77 -4.20 -11.71 15.01
N ILE A 78 -4.73 -11.04 16.05
CA ILE A 78 -6.14 -11.15 16.46
C ILE A 78 -7.07 -10.65 15.34
N ARG A 79 -6.74 -9.52 14.71
CA ARG A 79 -7.52 -8.99 13.59
C ARG A 79 -7.48 -9.93 12.40
N HIS A 80 -6.32 -10.50 12.08
CA HIS A 80 -6.15 -11.46 11.01
C HIS A 80 -6.95 -12.73 11.27
N GLY A 81 -6.88 -13.31 12.48
CA GLY A 81 -7.64 -14.51 12.83
C GLY A 81 -9.16 -14.30 12.93
N ARG A 82 -9.62 -13.05 13.09
CA ARG A 82 -11.05 -12.69 13.01
C ARG A 82 -11.49 -12.24 11.62
N ALA A 83 -10.55 -11.98 10.71
CA ALA A 83 -10.88 -11.53 9.37
C ALA A 83 -11.42 -12.71 8.54
N PRO A 84 -12.36 -12.48 7.62
CA PRO A 84 -12.75 -13.51 6.67
C PRO A 84 -11.56 -13.85 5.76
N HIS A 85 -11.18 -15.13 5.72
CA HIS A 85 -10.06 -15.62 4.91
C HIS A 85 -10.44 -15.84 3.44
N ALA A 86 -11.74 -15.98 3.14
CA ALA A 86 -12.26 -16.06 1.79
C ALA A 86 -12.92 -14.72 1.44
N LEU A 87 -12.37 -14.03 0.44
CA LEU A 87 -12.86 -12.75 -0.06
C LEU A 87 -13.30 -12.88 -1.52
N SER A 88 -14.43 -12.29 -1.89
CA SER A 88 -14.93 -12.25 -3.26
C SER A 88 -14.97 -10.82 -3.78
N THR A 89 -14.62 -10.62 -5.05
CA THR A 89 -14.75 -9.32 -5.73
C THR A 89 -16.21 -8.91 -5.96
N LEU A 90 -17.16 -9.85 -5.83
CA LEU A 90 -18.58 -9.57 -5.96
C LEU A 90 -19.11 -8.97 -4.66
N GLU A 91 -19.68 -7.76 -4.75
CA GLU A 91 -20.29 -7.09 -3.61
C GLU A 91 -21.61 -7.76 -3.16
N GLN A 92 -22.29 -8.45 -4.09
CA GLN A 92 -23.48 -9.24 -3.82
C GLN A 92 -23.30 -10.67 -4.34
N ALA A 93 -23.60 -11.65 -3.50
CA ALA A 93 -23.68 -13.04 -3.91
C ALA A 93 -24.79 -13.19 -4.95
N GLN A 94 -24.45 -13.60 -6.17
CA GLN A 94 -25.45 -13.96 -7.15
C GLN A 94 -26.29 -15.12 -6.62
N PRO A 95 -27.63 -15.07 -6.74
CA PRO A 95 -28.49 -16.17 -6.33
C PRO A 95 -28.06 -17.44 -7.08
N ALA A 96 -27.97 -18.55 -6.35
CA ALA A 96 -27.58 -19.82 -6.92
C ALA A 96 -28.53 -20.16 -8.09
N PRO A 97 -28.00 -20.60 -9.25
CA PRO A 97 -28.83 -21.08 -10.34
C PRO A 97 -29.79 -22.18 -9.86
N PRO A 98 -31.01 -22.29 -10.44
CA PRO A 98 -32.06 -23.18 -9.93
C PRO A 98 -31.71 -24.68 -9.97
N TRP A 99 -30.69 -25.06 -10.73
CA TRP A 99 -30.18 -26.43 -10.80
C TRP A 99 -29.14 -26.75 -9.70
N VAL A 100 -28.72 -25.77 -8.90
CA VAL A 100 -27.78 -25.94 -7.78
C VAL A 100 -28.56 -26.19 -6.50
N GLN A 101 -28.40 -27.39 -5.92
CA GLN A 101 -28.94 -27.69 -4.59
C GLN A 101 -28.06 -27.03 -3.52
N THR A 102 -28.50 -25.91 -2.96
CA THR A 102 -27.84 -25.31 -1.81
C THR A 102 -28.26 -26.02 -0.52
N LEU A 103 -27.29 -26.48 0.25
CA LEU A 103 -27.55 -27.03 1.59
C LEU A 103 -28.06 -25.88 2.49
N PRO A 104 -29.09 -26.09 3.34
CA PRO A 104 -29.60 -25.07 4.26
C PRO A 104 -28.56 -24.51 5.23
N ARG A 105 -27.48 -25.27 5.48
CA ARG A 105 -26.29 -24.83 6.19
C ARG A 105 -25.05 -25.26 5.39
N PRO A 106 -24.39 -24.36 4.68
CA PRO A 106 -23.13 -24.69 4.05
C PRO A 106 -22.10 -25.02 5.14
N ARG A 107 -21.38 -26.15 4.99
CA ARG A 107 -20.26 -26.53 5.88
C ARG A 107 -19.06 -25.57 5.75
N ILE A 108 -19.04 -24.77 4.69
CA ILE A 108 -17.98 -23.82 4.36
C ILE A 108 -18.56 -22.41 4.47
N PRO A 109 -17.92 -21.48 5.22
CA PRO A 109 -18.38 -20.10 5.27
C PRO A 109 -18.35 -19.48 3.87
N LEU A 110 -19.41 -18.77 3.50
CA LEU A 110 -19.45 -18.04 2.24
C LEU A 110 -18.37 -16.95 2.22
N PRO A 111 -17.73 -16.68 1.08
CA PRO A 111 -16.75 -15.61 0.97
C PRO A 111 -17.37 -14.26 1.34
N ALA A 112 -16.66 -13.45 2.12
CA ALA A 112 -17.06 -12.09 2.40
C ALA A 112 -16.72 -11.17 1.22
N PRO A 113 -17.43 -10.05 1.02
CA PRO A 113 -17.09 -9.11 -0.05
C PRO A 113 -15.72 -8.46 0.21
N LEU A 114 -14.89 -8.40 -0.83
CA LEU A 114 -13.59 -7.74 -0.84
C LEU A 114 -13.80 -6.23 -0.89
N ARG A 115 -13.54 -5.56 0.24
CA ARG A 115 -13.58 -4.10 0.32
C ARG A 115 -12.18 -3.54 0.10
N LEU A 116 -11.93 -3.01 -1.09
CA LEU A 116 -10.67 -2.35 -1.40
C LEU A 116 -10.65 -0.94 -0.80
N PRO A 117 -9.51 -0.50 -0.21
CA PRO A 117 -9.38 0.87 0.28
C PRO A 117 -9.61 1.93 -0.80
N ALA A 118 -9.14 1.65 -2.03
CA ALA A 118 -9.40 2.43 -3.22
C ALA A 118 -10.66 1.91 -3.94
N THR A 119 -11.61 2.82 -4.17
CA THR A 119 -12.89 2.56 -4.84
C THR A 119 -12.84 2.81 -6.35
N ALA A 120 -12.00 3.75 -6.78
CA ALA A 120 -11.78 4.07 -8.19
C ALA A 120 -10.43 4.77 -8.37
N ILE A 121 -9.88 4.68 -9.58
CA ILE A 121 -8.71 5.42 -10.02
C ILE A 121 -9.11 6.09 -11.34
N ASP A 122 -9.07 7.41 -11.36
CA ASP A 122 -9.34 8.20 -12.56
C ASP A 122 -8.14 8.13 -13.52
N ALA A 123 -8.37 8.36 -14.82
CA ALA A 123 -7.33 8.33 -15.84
C ALA A 123 -6.19 9.34 -15.58
N ASP A 124 -6.50 10.45 -14.88
CA ASP A 124 -5.52 11.46 -14.49
C ASP A 124 -4.70 11.09 -13.23
N GLY A 125 -4.96 9.91 -12.65
CA GLY A 125 -4.23 9.35 -11.50
C GLY A 125 -4.82 9.71 -10.14
N GLN A 126 -5.99 10.34 -10.08
CA GLN A 126 -6.68 10.56 -8.81
C GLN A 126 -7.30 9.26 -8.28
N ILE A 127 -7.01 8.93 -7.02
CA ILE A 127 -7.46 7.72 -6.33
C ILE A 127 -8.55 8.10 -5.34
N HIS A 128 -9.73 7.51 -5.49
CA HIS A 128 -10.85 7.70 -4.58
C HIS A 128 -10.85 6.65 -3.46
N LEU A 129 -10.74 7.07 -2.21
CA LEU A 129 -10.66 6.17 -1.05
C LEU A 129 -12.01 6.03 -0.32
N THR A 130 -12.22 4.90 0.36
CA THR A 130 -13.48 4.48 1.00
C THR A 130 -13.89 5.33 2.24
N ALA A 131 -13.20 6.43 2.52
CA ALA A 131 -13.44 7.28 3.70
C ALA A 131 -13.69 8.76 3.35
N GLY A 132 -14.08 9.06 2.11
CA GLY A 132 -14.25 10.44 1.64
C GLY A 132 -12.91 11.19 1.56
N LEU A 133 -11.85 10.47 1.20
CA LEU A 133 -10.55 11.04 0.88
C LEU A 133 -10.21 10.72 -0.58
N ASP A 134 -9.67 11.70 -1.28
CA ASP A 134 -9.01 11.50 -2.56
C ASP A 134 -7.50 11.54 -2.34
N ALA A 135 -6.74 10.76 -3.10
CA ALA A 135 -5.28 10.75 -3.06
C ALA A 135 -4.70 10.84 -4.46
N ALA A 136 -3.47 11.33 -4.55
CA ALA A 136 -2.68 11.27 -5.77
C ALA A 136 -1.25 10.89 -5.41
N ILE A 137 -0.56 10.21 -6.32
CA ILE A 137 0.78 9.68 -6.11
C ILE A 137 1.77 10.45 -6.97
N VAL A 138 2.87 10.89 -6.37
CA VAL A 138 4.03 11.47 -7.04
C VAL A 138 5.17 10.47 -6.97
N ALA A 139 5.69 10.04 -8.11
CA ALA A 139 6.93 9.30 -8.17
C ALA A 139 8.10 10.28 -8.21
N ALA A 140 9.10 10.06 -7.37
CA ALA A 140 10.27 10.91 -7.24
C ALA A 140 11.56 10.09 -7.38
N THR A 141 12.59 10.70 -7.96
CA THR A 141 13.96 10.17 -7.90
C THR A 141 14.64 10.58 -6.59
N THR A 142 15.83 10.05 -6.36
CA THR A 142 16.68 10.43 -5.23
C THR A 142 17.83 11.30 -5.70
N VAL A 143 18.29 12.23 -4.86
CA VAL A 143 19.50 13.02 -5.09
C VAL A 143 20.59 12.54 -4.15
N ASN A 144 21.83 12.41 -4.64
CA ASN A 144 22.96 12.06 -3.78
C ASN A 144 23.52 13.32 -3.10
N LEU A 145 23.07 13.57 -1.87
CA LEU A 145 23.46 14.74 -1.09
C LEU A 145 24.96 14.78 -0.77
N ALA A 146 25.59 13.61 -0.58
CA ALA A 146 27.02 13.52 -0.22
C ALA A 146 27.96 13.96 -1.34
N LEU A 147 27.50 13.94 -2.59
CA LEU A 147 28.26 14.40 -3.75
C LEU A 147 28.06 15.89 -4.05
N ARG A 148 27.28 16.61 -3.23
CA ARG A 148 26.98 18.04 -3.40
C ARG A 148 27.90 18.90 -2.56
N THR A 149 28.14 20.14 -3.00
CA THR A 149 28.92 21.11 -2.20
C THR A 149 28.15 21.49 -0.91
N PRO A 150 28.82 21.98 0.15
CA PRO A 150 28.14 22.37 1.39
C PRO A 150 27.01 23.39 1.19
N ASP A 151 27.21 24.35 0.28
CA ASP A 151 26.20 25.36 -0.05
C ASP A 151 25.00 24.73 -0.77
N GLU A 152 25.25 23.82 -1.72
CA GLU A 152 24.18 23.06 -2.39
C GLU A 152 23.41 22.19 -1.40
N GLN A 153 24.10 21.54 -0.46
CA GLN A 153 23.45 20.73 0.58
C GLN A 153 22.53 21.60 1.45
N THR A 154 23.01 22.78 1.86
CA THR A 154 22.23 23.74 2.67
C THR A 154 20.98 24.20 1.90
N ALA A 155 21.14 24.59 0.64
CA ALA A 155 20.04 25.02 -0.22
C ALA A 155 18.98 23.91 -0.42
N LEU A 156 19.42 22.65 -0.58
CA LEU A 156 18.52 21.49 -0.68
C LEU A 156 17.75 21.24 0.62
N ILE A 157 18.43 21.32 1.77
CA ILE A 157 17.81 21.15 3.09
C ILE A 157 16.77 22.25 3.36
N GLU A 158 17.11 23.51 3.07
CA GLU A 158 16.19 24.63 3.21
C GLU A 158 14.98 24.50 2.27
N GLY A 159 15.21 24.09 1.03
CA GLY A 159 14.15 23.85 0.06
C GLY A 159 13.21 22.71 0.46
N TRP A 160 13.77 21.61 1.00
CA TRP A 160 12.99 20.54 1.60
C TRP A 160 12.17 21.02 2.79
N GLY A 161 12.76 21.83 3.68
CA GLY A 161 12.06 22.44 4.82
C GLY A 161 10.91 23.35 4.37
N ARG A 162 11.11 24.16 3.32
CA ARG A 162 10.04 24.99 2.72
C ARG A 162 8.89 24.15 2.19
N TRP A 163 9.19 23.03 1.52
CA TRP A 163 8.15 22.10 1.08
C TRP A 163 7.38 21.50 2.25
N LEU A 164 8.08 20.99 3.28
CA LEU A 164 7.42 20.46 4.48
C LEU A 164 6.49 21.49 5.14
N ASN A 165 6.95 22.74 5.28
CA ASN A 165 6.17 23.82 5.88
C ASN A 165 4.97 24.27 5.02
N SER A 166 4.95 23.91 3.73
CA SER A 166 3.84 24.20 2.82
C SER A 166 2.72 23.15 2.84
N LEU A 167 2.96 22.00 3.49
CA LEU A 167 1.99 20.92 3.54
C LEU A 167 0.80 21.29 4.44
N ALA A 168 -0.37 21.52 3.83
CA ALA A 168 -1.61 21.80 4.55
C ALA A 168 -2.34 20.55 5.08
N ALA A 169 -1.81 19.36 4.81
CA ALA A 169 -2.33 18.07 5.26
C ALA A 169 -1.19 17.05 5.32
N PRO A 170 -1.37 15.90 6.01
CA PRO A 170 -0.35 14.87 6.06
C PRO A 170 0.04 14.43 4.65
N ALA A 171 1.33 14.42 4.34
CA ALA A 171 1.88 13.77 3.14
C ALA A 171 2.63 12.52 3.57
N GLN A 172 2.44 11.42 2.85
CA GLN A 172 3.15 10.17 3.14
C GLN A 172 4.30 10.02 2.16
N VAL A 173 5.51 9.75 2.67
CA VAL A 173 6.66 9.39 1.85
C VAL A 173 6.89 7.89 2.02
N VAL A 174 6.75 7.13 0.95
CA VAL A 174 6.96 5.69 0.90
C VAL A 174 8.24 5.41 0.13
N VAL A 175 9.22 4.83 0.81
CA VAL A 175 10.47 4.37 0.20
C VAL A 175 10.46 2.86 0.23
N THR A 176 10.43 2.24 -0.94
CA THR A 176 10.51 0.78 -1.08
C THR A 176 11.81 0.39 -1.75
N ALA A 177 12.54 -0.54 -1.16
CA ALA A 177 13.67 -1.20 -1.81
C ALA A 177 13.17 -2.50 -2.44
N GLN A 178 13.39 -2.67 -3.74
CA GLN A 178 12.99 -3.86 -4.48
C GLN A 178 14.22 -4.50 -5.13
N PRO A 179 14.38 -5.83 -5.05
CA PRO A 179 15.37 -6.55 -5.85
C PRO A 179 15.15 -6.26 -7.33
N VAL A 180 16.24 -6.00 -8.05
CA VAL A 180 16.22 -5.87 -9.50
C VAL A 180 16.47 -7.25 -10.10
N ASP A 181 15.54 -7.74 -10.90
CA ASP A 181 15.73 -8.97 -11.68
C ASP A 181 16.65 -8.70 -12.88
N LEU A 182 17.96 -8.75 -12.62
CA LEU A 182 18.98 -8.66 -13.67
C LEU A 182 19.09 -9.93 -14.50
N ARG A 183 18.73 -11.10 -13.96
CA ARG A 183 18.86 -12.38 -14.68
C ARG A 183 17.88 -12.46 -15.83
N SER A 184 16.64 -12.02 -15.64
CA SER A 184 15.68 -11.95 -16.73
C SER A 184 16.10 -10.93 -17.79
N HIS A 185 16.76 -9.84 -17.41
CA HIS A 185 17.26 -8.85 -18.38
C HIS A 185 18.45 -9.39 -19.18
N ALA A 186 19.38 -10.08 -18.53
CA ALA A 186 20.51 -10.74 -19.18
C ALA A 186 20.04 -11.77 -20.23
N ARG A 187 19.08 -12.64 -19.88
CA ARG A 187 18.50 -13.61 -20.83
C ARG A 187 17.84 -12.94 -22.04
N HIS A 188 17.14 -11.82 -21.82
CA HIS A 188 16.55 -11.07 -22.92
C HIS A 188 17.63 -10.49 -23.86
N LEU A 189 18.78 -10.07 -23.32
CA LEU A 189 19.91 -9.61 -24.13
C LEU A 189 20.57 -10.76 -24.90
N GLU A 190 20.69 -11.94 -24.30
CA GLU A 190 21.15 -13.18 -24.98
C GLU A 190 20.22 -13.54 -26.14
N ASP A 191 18.91 -13.61 -25.89
CA ASP A 191 17.89 -13.88 -26.92
C ASP A 191 17.90 -12.81 -28.04
N THR A 192 18.29 -11.58 -27.72
CA THR A 192 18.42 -10.49 -28.70
C THR A 192 19.71 -10.63 -29.50
N ALA A 193 20.82 -10.99 -28.86
CA ALA A 193 22.12 -11.22 -29.49
C ALA A 193 22.04 -12.31 -30.57
N ASP A 194 21.34 -13.42 -30.28
CA ASP A 194 21.12 -14.53 -31.20
C ASP A 194 20.36 -14.14 -32.49
N ARG A 195 19.66 -13.00 -32.47
CA ARG A 195 18.83 -12.49 -33.56
C ARG A 195 19.45 -11.33 -34.32
N LEU A 196 20.62 -10.85 -33.89
CA LEU A 196 21.31 -9.73 -34.53
C LEU A 196 22.15 -10.22 -35.72
N ASP A 197 22.01 -9.54 -36.85
CA ASP A 197 22.79 -9.84 -38.05
C ASP A 197 24.23 -9.26 -37.98
N ASP A 198 24.45 -8.24 -37.12
CA ASP A 198 25.76 -7.61 -36.92
C ASP A 198 26.55 -8.34 -35.82
N PRO A 199 27.70 -8.97 -36.15
CA PRO A 199 28.46 -9.76 -35.19
C PRO A 199 29.08 -8.92 -34.07
N VAL A 200 29.48 -7.67 -34.34
CA VAL A 200 30.09 -6.81 -33.32
C VAL A 200 29.05 -6.39 -32.28
N LEU A 201 27.83 -6.12 -32.73
CA LEU A 201 26.73 -5.79 -31.83
C LEU A 201 26.25 -7.02 -31.05
N ALA A 202 26.22 -8.19 -31.68
CA ALA A 202 25.91 -9.45 -31.02
C ALA A 202 26.90 -9.76 -29.89
N ASP A 203 28.20 -9.64 -30.16
CA ASP A 203 29.27 -9.82 -29.16
C ASP A 203 29.11 -8.82 -28.00
N ALA A 204 28.86 -7.54 -28.30
CA ALA A 204 28.65 -6.52 -27.27
C ALA A 204 27.40 -6.78 -26.40
N CYS A 205 26.32 -7.32 -26.99
CA CYS A 205 25.14 -7.74 -26.24
C CYS A 205 25.43 -8.95 -25.33
N ALA A 206 26.18 -9.94 -25.82
CA ALA A 206 26.58 -11.10 -25.04
C ALA A 206 27.50 -10.72 -23.86
N ASP A 207 28.48 -9.84 -24.09
CA ASP A 207 29.35 -9.30 -23.05
C ASP A 207 28.54 -8.54 -21.99
N HIS A 208 27.55 -7.75 -22.41
CA HIS A 208 26.67 -7.05 -21.46
C HIS A 208 25.82 -8.02 -20.64
N ALA A 209 25.28 -9.07 -21.25
CA ALA A 209 24.53 -10.11 -20.54
C ALA A 209 25.41 -10.83 -19.50
N ALA A 210 26.64 -11.19 -19.86
CA ALA A 210 27.61 -11.79 -18.95
C ALA A 210 27.92 -10.87 -17.75
N PHE A 211 28.13 -9.57 -17.99
CA PHE A 211 28.32 -8.58 -16.93
C PHE A 211 27.10 -8.48 -15.99
N LEU A 212 25.88 -8.51 -16.52
CA LEU A 212 24.67 -8.47 -15.71
C LEU A 212 24.49 -9.74 -14.87
N HIS A 213 24.84 -10.91 -15.39
CA HIS A 213 24.88 -12.16 -14.63
C HIS A 213 25.87 -12.09 -13.47
N GLU A 214 27.08 -11.61 -13.73
CA GLU A 214 28.09 -11.38 -12.71
C GLU A 214 27.62 -10.42 -11.61
N LEU A 215 26.96 -9.33 -11.99
CA LEU A 215 26.44 -8.34 -11.05
C LEU A 215 25.32 -8.91 -10.18
N ALA A 216 24.43 -9.72 -10.78
CA ALA A 216 23.35 -10.41 -10.08
C ALA A 216 23.88 -11.40 -9.03
N ASP A 217 24.97 -12.11 -9.33
CA ASP A 217 25.57 -13.10 -8.43
C ASP A 217 26.28 -12.47 -7.24
N ARG A 218 26.87 -11.27 -7.41
CA ARG A 218 27.75 -10.68 -6.38
C ARG A 218 27.10 -9.64 -5.48
N ARG A 219 26.06 -8.91 -5.94
CA ARG A 219 25.68 -7.64 -5.30
C ARG A 219 24.20 -7.45 -4.95
N ASP A 220 23.34 -8.44 -5.18
CA ASP A 220 21.87 -8.37 -4.98
C ASP A 220 21.31 -6.94 -5.16
N PRO A 221 21.37 -6.42 -6.41
CA PRO A 221 21.15 -4.99 -6.63
C PRO A 221 19.70 -4.62 -6.32
N LEU A 222 19.56 -3.64 -5.42
CA LEU A 222 18.27 -3.10 -5.03
C LEU A 222 18.00 -1.79 -5.77
N ARG A 223 16.82 -1.66 -6.37
CA ARG A 223 16.29 -0.36 -6.80
C ARG A 223 15.45 0.25 -5.69
N ARG A 224 15.52 1.57 -5.54
CA ARG A 224 14.69 2.33 -4.62
C ARG A 224 13.56 2.99 -5.40
N GLN A 225 12.33 2.74 -4.99
CA GLN A 225 11.16 3.47 -5.45
C GLN A 225 10.73 4.43 -4.35
N VAL A 226 10.68 5.72 -4.68
CA VAL A 226 10.21 6.78 -3.77
C VAL A 226 8.88 7.31 -4.29
N LEU A 227 7.83 7.12 -3.50
CA LEU A 227 6.49 7.61 -3.78
C LEU A 227 6.06 8.59 -2.71
N LEU A 228 5.47 9.71 -3.10
CA LEU A 228 4.81 10.63 -2.21
C LEU A 228 3.30 10.54 -2.45
N VAL A 229 2.53 10.33 -1.38
CA VAL A 229 1.07 10.26 -1.44
C VAL A 229 0.50 11.51 -0.77
N THR A 230 -0.28 12.26 -1.54
CA THR A 230 -0.93 13.50 -1.07
C THR A 230 -2.44 13.29 -0.93
N PRO A 231 -2.97 13.02 0.28
CA PRO A 231 -4.39 12.95 0.51
C PRO A 231 -5.04 14.35 0.54
N ALA A 232 -6.29 14.41 0.11
CA ALA A 232 -7.19 15.54 0.26
C ALA A 232 -8.59 15.03 0.60
N PRO A 233 -9.40 15.79 1.36
CA PRO A 233 -10.79 15.44 1.56
C PRO A 233 -11.53 15.45 0.22
N THR A 234 -12.27 14.38 -0.06
CA THR A 234 -13.16 14.31 -1.21
C THR A 234 -14.21 15.40 -1.04
N SER A 235 -14.23 16.37 -1.95
CA SER A 235 -15.20 17.47 -1.88
C SER A 235 -16.60 17.07 -2.34
N ALA A 236 -16.78 15.82 -2.80
CA ALA A 236 -18.07 15.25 -3.14
C ALA A 236 -18.85 14.92 -1.85
N GLY A 237 -19.63 15.89 -1.34
CA GLY A 237 -20.56 15.57 -0.25
C GLY A 237 -21.12 16.71 0.59
N VAL A 238 -20.61 17.95 0.51
CA VAL A 238 -21.42 19.09 0.98
C VAL A 238 -22.36 19.46 -0.16
N SER A 239 -23.38 18.63 -0.36
CA SER A 239 -24.55 19.05 -1.12
C SER A 239 -25.15 20.21 -0.34
N ARG A 240 -24.81 21.42 -0.77
CA ARG A 240 -25.37 22.66 -0.24
C ARG A 240 -26.86 22.61 -0.56
N VAL A 241 -27.64 22.06 0.37
CA VAL A 241 -29.10 21.94 0.28
C VAL A 241 -29.65 23.27 -0.26
N PRO A 242 -30.20 23.32 -1.49
CA PRO A 242 -30.88 24.52 -1.94
C PRO A 242 -32.16 24.60 -1.11
N ARG A 243 -32.16 25.52 -0.15
CA ARG A 243 -33.36 25.86 0.58
C ARG A 243 -34.33 26.51 -0.41
N ASN A 244 -35.42 25.78 -0.72
CA ASN A 244 -36.71 26.26 -1.27
C ASN A 244 -36.87 26.32 -2.80
N ARG A 245 -37.79 25.51 -3.37
CA ARG A 245 -39.11 25.96 -3.88
C ARG A 245 -39.95 24.80 -4.44
N ARG A 246 -41.26 25.01 -4.37
CA ARG A 246 -42.40 24.09 -4.57
C ARG A 246 -42.61 23.69 -6.04
N SER A 247 -43.39 22.61 -6.22
CA SER A 247 -44.04 22.11 -7.47
C SER A 247 -43.08 21.46 -8.48
N SER A 248 -43.36 20.36 -9.19
CA SER A 248 -44.61 19.63 -9.47
C SER A 248 -44.27 18.33 -10.25
N ARG A 249 -45.11 17.29 -10.08
CA ARG A 249 -45.32 16.08 -10.93
C ARG A 249 -44.19 15.04 -11.07
N PRO A 250 -44.48 13.74 -10.87
CA PRO A 250 -43.56 12.66 -11.23
C PRO A 250 -43.83 12.18 -12.66
N SER A 251 -42.89 12.36 -13.58
CA SER A 251 -42.88 11.61 -14.84
C SER A 251 -42.12 10.31 -14.64
N ARG A 252 -42.77 9.19 -14.89
CA ARG A 252 -42.14 7.87 -15.01
C ARG A 252 -41.31 7.84 -16.31
N SER A 253 -40.00 7.73 -16.18
CA SER A 253 -39.12 7.29 -17.26
C SER A 253 -38.28 6.11 -16.74
N THR A 254 -38.51 4.95 -17.35
CA THR A 254 -37.72 3.74 -17.21
C THR A 254 -36.38 3.97 -17.91
N THR A 255 -35.29 4.08 -17.13
CA THR A 255 -33.92 4.07 -17.65
C THR A 255 -33.11 3.07 -16.84
N ALA A 256 -32.38 2.21 -17.55
CA ALA A 256 -31.55 1.13 -17.02
C ALA A 256 -30.46 1.64 -16.05
N PRO A 257 -30.04 0.84 -15.06
CA PRO A 257 -28.99 1.23 -14.13
C PRO A 257 -27.60 0.94 -14.71
N GLY A 258 -26.68 1.91 -14.60
CA GLY A 258 -25.26 1.60 -14.39
C GLY A 258 -24.24 2.10 -15.42
N ALA A 259 -24.33 3.34 -15.90
CA ALA A 259 -23.14 4.09 -16.33
C ALA A 259 -23.12 5.38 -15.51
N HIS A 260 -22.27 5.42 -14.48
CA HIS A 260 -22.21 6.55 -13.57
C HIS A 260 -21.70 7.79 -14.31
N ASP A 261 -22.60 8.72 -14.64
CA ASP A 261 -22.28 10.15 -14.78
C ASP A 261 -21.75 10.63 -13.41
N ARG A 262 -20.46 10.38 -13.16
CA ARG A 262 -19.77 10.92 -12.00
C ARG A 262 -19.44 12.37 -12.31
N VAL A 263 -20.17 13.26 -11.66
CA VAL A 263 -19.84 14.69 -11.57
C VAL A 263 -18.35 14.82 -11.23
N PRO A 264 -17.56 15.67 -11.92
CA PRO A 264 -16.14 15.83 -11.65
C PRO A 264 -15.93 16.18 -10.17
N GLY A 265 -15.41 15.23 -9.40
CA GLY A 265 -14.95 15.48 -8.05
C GLY A 265 -13.87 16.57 -8.08
N THR A 266 -13.80 17.39 -7.04
CA THR A 266 -12.75 18.41 -6.93
C THR A 266 -11.38 17.74 -7.00
N ARG A 267 -10.54 18.13 -7.96
CA ARG A 267 -9.19 17.59 -8.20
C ARG A 267 -8.16 18.04 -7.15
N ALA A 268 -8.55 18.11 -5.88
CA ALA A 268 -7.75 18.71 -4.81
C ALA A 268 -6.49 17.87 -4.53
N ALA A 269 -6.63 16.55 -4.49
CA ALA A 269 -5.50 15.64 -4.31
C ALA A 269 -4.50 15.76 -5.46
N ARG A 270 -5.01 15.76 -6.70
CA ARG A 270 -4.19 15.90 -7.91
C ARG A 270 -3.43 17.22 -7.97
N ARG A 271 -4.08 18.34 -7.65
CA ARG A 271 -3.43 19.67 -7.60
C ARG A 271 -2.31 19.71 -6.56
N ARG A 272 -2.54 19.15 -5.38
CA ARG A 272 -1.49 19.07 -4.33
C ARG A 272 -0.30 18.21 -4.76
N ALA A 273 -0.56 17.12 -5.49
CA ALA A 273 0.51 16.31 -6.07
C ALA A 273 1.32 17.10 -7.11
N GLU A 274 0.69 17.96 -7.93
CA GLU A 274 1.39 18.84 -8.87
C GLU A 274 2.23 19.90 -8.17
N ASP A 275 1.68 20.53 -7.13
CA ASP A 275 2.41 21.49 -6.30
C ASP A 275 3.63 20.83 -5.66
N THR A 276 3.47 19.60 -5.15
CA THR A 276 4.56 18.78 -4.60
C THR A 276 5.60 18.45 -5.67
N ALA A 277 5.18 17.99 -6.85
CA ALA A 277 6.10 17.67 -7.94
C ALA A 277 6.90 18.90 -8.41
N ARG A 278 6.25 20.07 -8.49
CA ARG A 278 6.91 21.34 -8.82
C ARG A 278 7.91 21.76 -7.75
N ALA A 279 7.53 21.69 -6.47
CA ALA A 279 8.40 22.03 -5.35
C ALA A 279 9.66 21.14 -5.32
N LEU A 280 9.49 19.82 -5.48
CA LEU A 280 10.59 18.86 -5.49
C LEU A 280 11.48 18.99 -6.73
N SER A 281 10.90 19.29 -7.90
CA SER A 281 11.68 19.55 -9.11
C SER A 281 12.64 20.73 -8.95
N GLY A 282 12.24 21.76 -8.19
CA GLY A 282 13.12 22.87 -7.81
C GLY A 282 14.31 22.47 -6.93
N LEU A 283 14.29 21.27 -6.33
CA LEU A 283 15.37 20.69 -5.52
C LEU A 283 16.25 19.71 -6.32
N GLY A 284 16.11 19.67 -7.65
CA GLY A 284 16.82 18.71 -8.49
C GLY A 284 16.32 17.27 -8.36
N VAL A 285 15.16 17.05 -7.73
CA VAL A 285 14.47 15.77 -7.72
C VAL A 285 13.58 15.67 -8.96
N THR A 286 13.77 14.68 -9.80
CA THR A 286 12.81 14.42 -10.89
C THR A 286 11.54 13.86 -10.27
N ALA A 287 10.49 14.68 -10.22
CA ALA A 287 9.19 14.31 -9.66
C ALA A 287 8.11 14.37 -10.73
N ARG A 288 7.29 13.31 -10.82
CA ARG A 288 6.14 13.25 -11.72
C ARG A 288 4.91 12.76 -10.98
N VAL A 289 3.77 13.38 -11.23
CA VAL A 289 2.49 12.84 -10.77
C VAL A 289 2.14 11.64 -11.65
N LEU A 290 1.74 10.53 -11.03
CA LEU A 290 1.35 9.32 -11.74
C LEU A 290 -0.03 9.50 -12.37
N ASP A 291 -0.21 8.98 -13.59
CA ASP A 291 -1.51 8.83 -14.24
C ASP A 291 -2.23 7.56 -13.71
N GLY A 292 -3.45 7.31 -14.19
CA GLY A 292 -4.27 6.19 -13.71
C GLY A 292 -3.58 4.84 -13.85
N ASP A 293 -2.93 4.60 -14.99
CA ASP A 293 -2.23 3.35 -15.28
C ASP A 293 -1.01 3.18 -14.37
N ALA A 294 -0.15 4.18 -14.27
CA ALA A 294 1.04 4.12 -13.44
C ALA A 294 0.70 4.07 -11.94
N ALA A 295 -0.38 4.73 -11.50
CA ALA A 295 -0.88 4.63 -10.13
C ALA A 295 -1.39 3.21 -9.83
N THR A 296 -2.09 2.60 -10.77
CA THR A 296 -2.55 1.20 -10.66
C THR A 296 -1.38 0.24 -10.58
N GLU A 297 -0.35 0.41 -11.43
CA GLU A 297 0.88 -0.38 -11.37
C GLU A 297 1.62 -0.21 -10.04
N ALA A 298 1.73 1.02 -9.53
CA ALA A 298 2.38 1.30 -8.25
C ALA A 298 1.64 0.65 -7.07
N LEU A 299 0.30 0.69 -7.07
CA LEU A 299 -0.52 0.02 -6.06
C LEU A 299 -0.41 -1.52 -6.16
N ALA A 300 -0.43 -2.06 -7.38
CA ALA A 300 -0.27 -3.49 -7.60
C ALA A 300 1.11 -3.99 -7.13
N ALA A 301 2.17 -3.24 -7.45
CA ALA A 301 3.54 -3.54 -6.99
C ALA A 301 3.69 -3.41 -5.47
N SER A 302 2.89 -2.54 -4.83
CA SER A 302 2.86 -2.42 -3.37
C SER A 302 2.17 -3.62 -2.68
N ALA A 303 1.21 -4.25 -3.36
CA ALA A 303 0.52 -5.44 -2.86
C ALA A 303 1.31 -6.74 -3.08
N ASP A 304 2.20 -6.77 -4.07
CA ASP A 304 3.06 -7.91 -4.39
C ASP A 304 4.52 -7.44 -4.67
N PRO A 305 5.30 -7.17 -3.60
CA PRO A 305 6.63 -6.58 -3.73
C PRO A 305 7.67 -7.50 -4.37
N TYR A 306 7.38 -8.80 -4.45
CA TYR A 306 8.27 -9.80 -5.07
C TYR A 306 7.95 -10.04 -6.54
N ARG A 307 6.87 -9.45 -7.06
CA ARG A 307 6.54 -9.56 -8.47
C ARG A 307 7.42 -8.62 -9.29
N PRO A 308 8.13 -9.11 -10.32
CA PRO A 308 8.81 -8.22 -11.24
C PRO A 308 7.77 -7.29 -11.87
N PRO A 309 8.10 -6.00 -12.07
CA PRO A 309 7.17 -5.05 -12.68
C PRO A 309 6.79 -5.56 -14.06
N ARG A 310 5.52 -5.41 -14.43
CA ARG A 310 5.02 -5.88 -15.73
C ARG A 310 5.78 -5.17 -16.84
N ALA A 311 6.24 -5.93 -17.83
CA ALA A 311 6.69 -5.33 -19.08
C ALA A 311 5.53 -4.52 -19.68
N ARG A 312 5.79 -3.27 -20.09
CA ARG A 312 4.79 -2.44 -20.77
C ARG A 312 4.22 -3.20 -21.97
N GLY A 313 2.90 -3.21 -22.13
CA GLY A 313 2.21 -3.86 -23.25
C GLY A 313 1.49 -5.18 -22.92
N ILE A 314 1.49 -5.63 -21.66
CA ILE A 314 0.65 -6.74 -21.22
C ILE A 314 -0.76 -6.22 -20.90
N ALA A 315 -1.78 -6.90 -21.43
CA ALA A 315 -3.19 -6.58 -21.23
C ALA A 315 -3.54 -6.45 -19.73
N ALA A 316 -4.32 -5.42 -19.38
CA ALA A 316 -4.89 -5.26 -18.05
C ALA A 316 -5.78 -6.48 -17.66
N PRO A 317 -6.03 -6.74 -16.37
CA PRO A 317 -6.83 -7.92 -15.93
C PRO A 317 -8.23 -8.02 -16.54
N ASP A 318 -8.77 -6.87 -16.96
CA ASP A 318 -10.06 -6.64 -17.60
C ASP A 318 -9.96 -6.39 -19.11
N ALA A 319 -8.75 -6.28 -19.65
CA ALA A 319 -8.53 -6.16 -21.08
C ALA A 319 -8.79 -7.51 -21.76
N LEU A 320 -9.71 -7.50 -22.72
CA LEU A 320 -10.10 -8.67 -23.50
C LEU A 320 -8.92 -9.14 -24.37
N THR A 321 -8.19 -10.15 -23.90
CA THR A 321 -7.10 -10.77 -24.65
C THR A 321 -7.69 -11.59 -25.80
N THR A 322 -7.84 -10.99 -26.97
CA THR A 322 -8.21 -11.73 -28.18
C THR A 322 -7.02 -12.57 -28.64
N GLY A 323 -7.18 -13.90 -28.66
CA GLY A 323 -6.16 -14.80 -29.22
C GLY A 323 -5.91 -14.54 -30.70
N PRO A 324 -4.75 -14.95 -31.25
CA PRO A 324 -4.46 -14.78 -32.66
C PRO A 324 -5.53 -15.47 -33.53
N PRO A 325 -5.92 -14.87 -34.67
CA PRO A 325 -6.95 -15.46 -35.53
C PRO A 325 -6.53 -16.85 -35.98
N MET A 326 -7.33 -17.87 -35.67
CA MET A 326 -7.10 -19.24 -36.14
C MET A 326 -7.01 -19.24 -37.67
N ARG A 327 -5.80 -19.48 -38.19
CA ARG A 327 -5.56 -19.63 -39.62
C ARG A 327 -6.27 -20.90 -40.07
N ARG A 328 -7.45 -20.75 -40.69
CA ARG A 328 -8.16 -21.88 -41.33
C ARG A 328 -7.29 -22.41 -42.45
N THR A 329 -6.66 -23.55 -42.24
CA THR A 329 -6.02 -24.35 -43.29
C THR A 329 -7.12 -24.83 -44.24
N ARG A 330 -7.13 -24.32 -45.47
CA ARG A 330 -7.91 -24.92 -46.56
C ARG A 330 -7.17 -26.18 -47.00
N SER A 331 -7.77 -27.36 -46.83
CA SER A 331 -7.31 -28.56 -47.53
C SER A 331 -7.62 -28.41 -49.03
N ARG A 332 -6.64 -28.71 -49.87
CA ARG A 332 -6.86 -29.06 -51.27
C ARG A 332 -7.13 -30.55 -51.38
#